data_AF-U3U5G4-F1
#
_entry.id   AF-U3U5G4-F1
#
_cell.length_a   1.000
_cell.length_b   1.000
_cell.length_c   1.000
_cell.angle_alpha   90.00
_cell.angle_beta   90.00
_cell.angle_gamma   90.00
#
_symmetry.space_group_name_H-M   'P 1'
#
loop_
_entity.id
_entity.type
_entity.pdbx_description
1 polymer ?
#
loop_
_entity_poly.entity_id
_entity_poly.type
_entity_poly.pdbx_seq_one_letter_code
_entity_poly.pdbx_strand_id
1 'polypeptide(L)' 'MKKTALLIAALLSVGTVAQAQADTLADIKSSGKITVGIDPTFPPYEYTDDKSEITGYSVAIMQSSPKISV' A
#
# COMPACT_ATOMS: atom_id res chain seq x y z
N MET A 1 -32.66 -35.21 12.26
CA MET A 1 -31.34 -34.95 12.89
C MET A 1 -30.20 -34.82 11.88
N LYS A 2 -30.01 -35.74 10.92
CA LYS A 2 -28.92 -35.65 9.92
C LYS A 2 -29.08 -34.50 8.91
N LYS A 3 -30.31 -34.23 8.45
CA LYS A 3 -30.63 -33.16 7.47
C LYS A 3 -30.51 -31.74 8.07
N THR A 4 -30.86 -31.59 9.35
CA THR A 4 -30.74 -30.33 10.08
C THR A 4 -29.28 -29.97 10.39
N ALA A 5 -28.45 -30.96 10.69
CA ALA A 5 -27.00 -30.76 10.85
C ALA A 5 -26.34 -30.32 9.52
N LEU A 6 -26.79 -30.87 8.39
CA LEU A 6 -26.27 -30.53 7.07
C LEU A 6 -26.65 -29.09 6.63
N LEU A 7 -27.85 -28.63 6.99
CA LEU A 7 -28.30 -27.25 6.75
C LEU A 7 -27.49 -26.24 7.57
N ILE A 8 -27.21 -26.53 8.84
CA ILE A 8 -26.37 -25.68 9.70
C ILE A 8 -24.94 -25.62 9.15
N ALA A 9 -24.37 -26.74 8.73
CA ALA A 9 -23.03 -26.77 8.12
C ALA A 9 -22.97 -25.95 6.81
N ALA A 10 -24.02 -25.99 5.97
CA ALA A 10 -24.11 -25.20 4.74
C ALA A 10 -24.27 -23.69 5.00
N LEU A 11 -24.95 -23.31 6.08
CA LEU A 11 -25.10 -21.91 6.50
C LEU A 11 -23.79 -21.32 7.06
N LEU A 12 -22.96 -22.12 7.73
CA LEU A 12 -21.64 -21.66 8.20
C LEU A 12 -20.63 -21.46 7.06
N SER A 13 -20.76 -22.16 5.94
CA SER A 13 -19.82 -22.05 4.81
C SER A 13 -19.93 -20.77 3.98
N VAL A 14 -20.97 -19.94 4.18
CA VAL A 14 -21.18 -18.70 3.39
C VAL A 14 -20.54 -17.46 4.06
N GLY A 15 -20.10 -17.58 5.32
CA GLY A 15 -19.73 -16.42 6.15
C GLY A 15 -18.30 -15.90 6.04
N THR A 16 -17.41 -16.51 5.25
CA THR A 16 -15.97 -16.18 5.29
C THR A 16 -15.33 -15.85 3.94
N VAL A 17 -16.11 -15.33 2.98
CA VAL A 17 -15.49 -14.57 1.89
C VAL A 17 -15.00 -13.26 2.48
N ALA A 18 -13.79 -13.27 3.05
CA ALA A 18 -13.11 -12.08 3.50
C ALA A 18 -12.88 -11.21 2.27
N GLN A 19 -13.77 -10.24 2.07
CA GLN A 19 -13.61 -9.25 1.02
C GLN A 19 -12.43 -8.38 1.41
N ALA A 20 -11.29 -8.57 0.75
CA ALA A 20 -10.11 -7.74 0.93
C ALA A 20 -10.51 -6.29 0.66
N GLN A 21 -10.65 -5.50 1.73
CA GLN A 21 -10.84 -4.06 1.63
C GLN A 21 -9.44 -3.48 1.41
N ALA A 22 -9.14 -3.06 0.18
CA ALA A 22 -7.92 -2.33 -0.12
C ALA A 22 -8.02 -0.91 0.48
N ASP A 23 -7.70 -0.78 1.76
CA ASP A 23 -7.64 0.50 2.46
C ASP A 23 -6.17 0.95 2.56
N THR A 24 -5.76 1.74 1.57
CA THR A 24 -4.41 2.28 1.48
C THR A 24 -3.97 3.02 2.75
N LEU A 25 -4.88 3.72 3.44
CA LEU A 25 -4.53 4.44 4.66
C LEU A 25 -4.31 3.48 5.83
N ALA A 26 -5.12 2.44 5.94
CA ALA A 26 -4.92 1.39 6.93
C ALA A 26 -3.58 0.66 6.69
N ASP A 27 -3.24 0.36 5.44
CA ASP A 27 -1.98 -0.28 5.06
C ASP A 27 -0.76 0.60 5.40
N ILE A 28 -0.82 1.90 5.08
CA ILE A 28 0.23 2.86 5.44
C ILE A 28 0.41 2.97 6.96
N LYS A 29 -0.70 3.01 7.72
CA LYS A 29 -0.64 3.06 9.18
C LYS A 29 -0.03 1.79 9.77
N SER A 30 -0.36 0.64 9.19
CA SER A 30 0.15 -0.67 9.61
C SER A 30 1.63 -0.84 9.30
N SER A 31 2.07 -0.47 8.09
CA SER A 31 3.47 -0.58 7.67
C SER A 31 4.39 0.49 8.30
N GLY A 32 3.80 1.61 8.73
CA GLY A 32 4.53 2.77 9.21
C GLY A 32 5.31 3.52 8.11
N LYS A 33 5.13 3.14 6.84
CA LYS A 33 5.87 3.66 5.68
C LYS A 33 4.97 3.92 4.47
N ILE A 34 5.27 4.97 3.73
CA ILE A 34 4.70 5.28 2.41
C ILE A 34 5.77 4.98 1.37
N THR A 35 5.43 4.17 0.36
CA THR A 35 6.26 3.97 -0.83
C THR A 35 5.69 4.80 -1.97
N VAL A 36 6.53 5.62 -2.61
CA VAL A 36 6.11 6.48 -3.72
C VAL A 36 6.87 6.07 -4.98
N GLY A 37 6.15 5.67 -6.03
CA GLY A 37 6.73 5.44 -7.35
C GLY A 37 6.96 6.77 -8.06
N ILE A 38 8.12 6.92 -8.70
CA ILE A 38 8.51 8.13 -9.42
C ILE A 38 9.11 7.78 -10.78
N ASP A 39 9.15 8.79 -11.66
CA ASP A 39 9.93 8.77 -12.90
C ASP A 39 11.10 9.76 -12.74
N PRO A 40 12.35 9.30 -12.53
CA PRO A 40 13.50 10.15 -12.27
C PRO A 40 14.10 10.77 -13.55
N THR A 41 13.24 11.09 -14.54
CA THR A 41 13.65 11.70 -15.81
C THR A 41 13.00 13.06 -16.06
N PHE A 42 12.39 13.65 -15.03
CA PHE A 42 11.58 14.86 -15.13
C PHE A 42 12.16 16.04 -14.31
N PRO A 43 13.32 16.61 -14.71
CA PRO A 43 13.88 17.76 -14.03
C PRO A 43 12.98 19.01 -14.16
N PRO A 44 12.93 19.89 -13.13
CA PRO A 44 13.69 19.86 -11.88
C PRO A 44 12.99 19.11 -10.72
N TYR A 45 11.94 18.35 -11.00
CA TYR A 45 11.06 17.76 -9.97
C TYR A 45 11.59 16.44 -9.41
N GLU A 46 11.91 15.50 -10.30
CA GLU A 46 12.57 14.23 -10.00
C GLU A 46 13.61 13.94 -11.09
N TYR A 47 14.86 13.76 -10.70
CA TYR A 47 15.93 13.39 -11.63
C TYR A 47 17.07 12.66 -10.93
N THR A 48 17.81 11.85 -11.68
CA THR A 48 19.09 11.29 -11.22
C THR A 48 20.20 12.31 -11.43
N ASP A 49 20.95 12.63 -10.38
CA ASP A 49 22.08 13.57 -10.45
C ASP A 49 23.40 12.90 -10.88
N ASP A 50 24.47 13.69 -10.95
CA ASP A 50 25.81 13.23 -11.33
C ASP A 50 26.41 12.19 -10.35
N LYS A 51 25.84 12.06 -9.14
CA LYS A 51 26.23 11.05 -8.14
C LYS A 51 25.36 9.80 -8.23
N SER A 52 24.47 9.71 -9.22
CA SER A 52 23.48 8.64 -9.36
C SER A 52 22.44 8.60 -8.23
N GLU A 53 22.20 9.74 -7.56
CA GLU A 53 21.16 9.87 -6.54
C GLU A 53 19.88 10.46 -7.16
N ILE A 54 18.71 9.95 -6.75
CA ILE A 54 17.44 10.54 -7.12
C ILE A 54 17.22 11.79 -6.27
N THR A 55 17.02 12.93 -6.91
CA THR A 55 16.87 14.25 -6.28
C THR A 55 15.87 15.14 -7.05
N GLY A 56 15.68 16.37 -6.60
CA GLY A 56 14.76 17.36 -7.18
C GLY A 56 13.72 17.89 -6.20
N TYR A 57 12.85 18.79 -6.67
CA TYR A 57 11.87 19.47 -5.83
C TYR A 57 10.90 18.51 -5.14
N SER A 58 10.31 17.56 -5.89
CA SER A 58 9.36 16.60 -5.32
C SER A 58 10.05 15.65 -4.35
N VAL A 59 11.27 15.22 -4.68
CA VAL A 59 12.09 14.35 -3.83
C VAL A 59 12.41 15.02 -2.50
N ALA A 60 12.76 16.31 -2.52
CA ALA A 60 13.01 17.08 -1.29
C ALA A 60 11.77 17.16 -0.39
N ILE A 61 10.58 17.33 -0.97
CA ILE A 61 9.32 17.31 -0.21
C ILE A 61 9.09 15.92 0.40
N MET A 62 9.27 14.86 -0.39
CA MET A 62 9.08 13.48 0.08
C MET A 62 10.04 13.13 1.24
N GLN A 63 11.31 13.49 1.11
CA GLN A 63 12.34 13.25 2.13
C GLN A 63 12.16 14.09 3.41
N SER A 64 11.34 15.15 3.39
CA SER A 64 11.04 15.93 4.60
C SER A 64 10.30 15.13 5.68
N SER A 65 9.68 14.02 5.31
CA SER A 65 9.02 13.09 6.23
C SER A 65 9.79 11.77 6.31
N PRO A 66 10.25 11.35 7.51
CA PRO A 66 11.00 10.10 7.68
C PRO A 66 10.18 8.82 7.40
N LYS A 67 8.87 8.96 7.16
CA LYS A 67 7.96 7.85 6.85
C LYS A 67 7.84 7.58 5.34
N ILE A 68 8.35 8.47 4.49
CA ILE A 68 8.26 8.32 3.03
C ILE A 68 9.55 7.69 2.52
N SER A 69 9.44 6.74 1.59
CA SER A 69 10.56 6.30 0.78
C SER A 69 10.20 6.39 -0.69
N VAL A 70 11.17 6.87 -1.45
CA VAL A 70 11.15 7.06 -2.90
C VAL A 70 12.06 6.01 -3.53
#